data_AF-A0A524NWE9-F1
#
_entry.id   AF-A0A524NWE9-F1
#
_cell.length_a   1.000
_cell.length_b   1.000
_cell.length_c   1.000
_cell.angle_alpha   90.00
_cell.angle_beta   90.00
_cell.angle_gamma   90.00
#
_symmetry.space_group_name_H-M   'P 1'
#
loop_
_entity.id
_entity.type
_entity.pdbx_description
1 polymer ?
#
loop_
_entity_poly.entity_id
_entity_poly.type
_entity_poly.pdbx_seq_one_letter_code
_entity_poly.pdbx_strand_id
1 'polypeptide(L)'
;MGNIILWIWLPIPSLDWQITQNPLIVLIIALILGIPCLIIMSIGVMQAGKESWEPHRDKILDPGLYRYVRHPKAITEFPLFAIMAFGVNS
;
A
#
# COMPACT_ATOMS: atom_id res chain seq x y z
N MET A 1 1.43 -18.10 6.26
CA MET A 1 0.02 -18.06 6.73
C MET A 1 -0.18 -18.52 8.17
N GLY A 2 0.66 -19.41 8.74
CA GLY A 2 0.50 -19.87 10.13
C GLY A 2 0.78 -18.86 11.25
N ASN A 3 1.34 -17.68 10.93
CA ASN A 3 1.70 -16.68 11.94
C ASN A 3 0.44 -15.94 12.46
N ILE A 4 -0.49 -15.52 11.59
CA ILE A 4 -1.66 -14.69 11.94
C ILE A 4 -2.60 -15.36 12.96
N ILE A 5 -2.74 -16.70 12.90
CA ILE A 5 -3.64 -17.45 13.80
C ILE A 5 -3.17 -17.38 15.26
N LEU A 6 -1.85 -17.38 15.49
CA LEU A 6 -1.28 -17.29 16.84
C LEU A 6 -1.50 -15.91 17.46
N TRP A 7 -1.48 -14.84 16.65
CA TRP A 7 -1.71 -13.47 17.12
C TRP A 7 -3.14 -13.22 17.59
N ILE A 8 -4.13 -13.89 16.98
CA ILE A 8 -5.54 -13.77 17.37
C ILE A 8 -5.80 -14.53 18.69
N TRP A 9 -5.16 -15.70 18.88
CA TRP A 9 -5.40 -16.58 20.03
C TRP A 9 -4.51 -16.31 21.25
N LEU A 10 -3.35 -15.69 21.05
CA LEU A 10 -2.40 -15.35 22.10
C LEU A 10 -2.03 -13.86 21.99
N PRO A 11 -2.93 -12.93 22.36
CA PRO A 11 -2.63 -11.51 22.33
C PRO A 11 -1.47 -11.24 23.28
N ILE A 12 -0.32 -10.85 22.74
CA ILE A 12 0.85 -10.45 23.52
C ILE A 12 0.58 -9.01 23.97
N PRO A 13 0.37 -8.73 25.27
CA PRO A 13 -0.03 -7.40 25.73
C PRO A 13 0.99 -6.29 25.39
N SER A 14 2.26 -6.65 25.19
CA SER A 14 3.32 -5.72 24.77
C SER A 14 3.23 -5.29 23.30
N LEU A 15 2.33 -5.89 22.51
CA LEU A 15 2.08 -5.55 21.11
C LEU A 15 0.69 -4.94 20.88
N ASP A 16 -0.06 -4.63 21.94
CA ASP A 16 -1.28 -3.79 21.88
C ASP A 16 -0.90 -2.31 21.69
N TRP A 17 -0.06 -2.05 20.68
CA TRP A 17 0.32 -0.71 20.28
C TRP A 17 -0.78 -0.16 19.38
N GLN A 18 -1.59 0.72 19.95
CA GLN A 18 -2.49 1.59 19.19
C GLN A 18 -1.75 2.88 18.85
N ILE A 19 -1.83 3.31 17.58
CA ILE A 19 -1.15 4.52 17.12
C ILE A 19 -1.83 5.76 17.69
N THR A 20 -3.16 5.76 17.70
CA THR A 20 -3.98 6.79 18.34
C THR A 20 -5.41 6.27 18.45
N GLN A 21 -6.10 6.58 19.55
CA GLN A 21 -7.52 6.26 19.72
C GLN A 21 -8.44 7.32 19.09
N ASN A 22 -7.88 8.38 18.49
CA ASN A 22 -8.68 9.44 17.90
C ASN A 22 -8.96 9.13 16.42
N PRO A 23 -10.22 8.79 16.05
CA PRO A 23 -10.55 8.38 14.69
C PRO A 23 -10.33 9.50 13.66
N LEU A 24 -10.36 10.77 14.07
CA LEU A 24 -10.06 11.89 13.18
C LEU A 24 -8.58 11.92 12.78
N ILE A 25 -7.67 11.62 13.71
CA ILE A 25 -6.23 11.62 13.42
C ILE A 25 -5.90 10.48 12.47
N VAL A 26 -6.49 9.30 12.69
CA VAL A 26 -6.37 8.13 11.80
C VAL A 26 -6.84 8.48 10.39
N LEU A 27 -8.04 9.08 10.28
CA LEU A 27 -8.61 9.49 9.00
C LEU A 27 -7.71 10.50 8.27
N ILE A 28 -7.18 11.49 8.98
CA ILE A 28 -6.28 12.50 8.40
C ILE A 28 -5.01 11.84 7.87
N ILE A 29 -4.37 10.96 8.64
CA ILE A 29 -3.17 10.22 8.21
C ILE A 29 -3.49 9.36 6.99
N ALA A 30 -4.62 8.66 7.02
CA ALA A 30 -5.05 7.80 5.92
C ALA A 30 -5.31 8.59 4.63
N LEU A 31 -5.90 9.78 4.72
CA LEU A 31 -6.13 10.63 3.55
C LEU A 31 -4.81 11.23 3.02
N ILE A 32 -3.99 11.79 3.90
CA ILE A 32 -2.73 12.45 3.51
C ILE A 32 -1.75 11.47 2.87
N LEU A 33 -1.64 10.25 3.41
CA LEU A 33 -0.70 9.26 2.88
C LEU A 33 -1.35 8.34 1.83
N GLY A 34 -2.63 8.00 2.00
CA GLY A 34 -3.33 7.05 1.14
C GLY A 34 -3.71 7.63 -0.20
N ILE A 35 -4.21 8.87 -0.26
CA ILE A 35 -4.58 9.53 -1.52
C ILE A 35 -3.40 9.60 -2.50
N PRO A 36 -2.22 10.13 -2.14
CA PRO A 36 -1.10 10.20 -3.10
C PRO A 36 -0.62 8.80 -3.51
N CYS A 37 -0.63 7.82 -2.61
CA CYS A 37 -0.30 6.43 -2.97
C CYS A 37 -1.27 5.87 -4.00
N LEU A 38 -2.58 6.07 -3.81
CA LEU A 38 -3.62 5.63 -4.76
C LEU A 38 -3.49 6.33 -6.11
N ILE A 39 -3.16 7.62 -6.13
CA ILE A 39 -2.94 8.38 -7.37
C ILE A 39 -1.74 7.81 -8.14
N ILE A 40 -0.58 7.67 -7.48
CA ILE A 40 0.64 7.15 -8.11
C ILE A 40 0.43 5.71 -8.59
N MET A 41 -0.26 4.88 -7.79
CA MET A 41 -0.61 3.51 -8.16
C MET A 41 -1.49 3.48 -9.41
N SER A 42 -2.53 4.32 -9.45
CA SER A 42 -3.46 4.40 -10.57
C SER A 42 -2.74 4.85 -11.85
N ILE A 43 -1.88 5.87 -11.76
CA ILE A 43 -1.07 6.33 -12.90
C ILE A 43 -0.13 5.22 -13.38
N GLY A 44 0.53 4.51 -12.46
CA GLY A 44 1.41 3.38 -12.81
C GLY A 44 0.66 2.27 -13.54
N VAL A 45 -0.52 1.88 -13.04
CA VAL A 45 -1.36 0.85 -13.69
C VAL A 45 -1.87 1.33 -15.04
N MET A 46 -2.30 2.57 -15.16
CA MET A 46 -2.75 3.15 -16.43
C MET A 46 -1.64 3.18 -17.48
N GLN A 47 -0.42 3.59 -17.09
CA GLN A 47 0.72 3.66 -18.01
C GLN A 47 1.26 2.29 -18.41
N ALA A 48 1.24 1.30 -17.51
CA ALA A 48 1.58 -0.07 -17.88
C ALA A 48 0.48 -0.74 -18.72
N GLY A 49 -0.79 -0.39 -18.49
CA GLY A 49 -1.92 -0.90 -19.26
C GLY A 49 -1.91 -2.43 -19.30
N LYS A 50 -1.89 -3.00 -20.51
CA LYS A 50 -1.84 -4.46 -20.75
C LYS A 50 -0.56 -5.12 -20.21
N GLU A 51 0.55 -4.39 -20.17
CA GLU A 51 1.82 -4.91 -19.63
C GLU A 51 1.77 -5.13 -18.11
N SER A 52 0.76 -4.58 -17.42
CA SER A 52 0.53 -4.88 -15.99
C SER A 52 0.11 -6.33 -15.75
N TRP A 53 -0.58 -6.94 -16.72
CA TRP A 53 -1.20 -8.27 -16.60
C TRP A 53 -0.49 -9.32 -17.45
N GLU A 54 0.06 -8.90 -18.59
CA GLU A 54 0.75 -9.78 -19.53
C GLU A 54 2.02 -9.06 -20.02
N PRO A 55 3.16 -9.23 -19.33
CA PRO A 55 4.39 -8.54 -19.68
C PRO A 55 5.03 -9.16 -20.93
N HIS A 56 5.18 -8.37 -21.99
CA HIS A 56 5.84 -8.79 -23.22
C HIS A 56 7.31 -8.37 -23.20
N ARG A 57 8.22 -9.26 -23.63
CA ARG A 57 9.68 -8.98 -23.63
C ARG A 57 10.08 -7.87 -24.60
N ASP A 58 9.30 -7.68 -25.67
CA ASP A 58 9.67 -6.81 -26.79
C ASP A 58 9.13 -5.39 -26.64
N LYS A 59 8.38 -5.10 -25.57
CA LYS A 59 7.67 -3.84 -25.40
C LYS A 59 8.25 -3.04 -24.24
N ILE A 60 8.74 -1.85 -24.55
CA ILE A 60 9.24 -0.90 -23.55
C ILE A 60 8.05 -0.14 -22.98
N LEU A 61 7.96 -0.09 -21.64
CA LEU A 61 6.94 0.68 -20.92
C LEU A 61 7.07 2.18 -21.23
N ASP A 62 5.93 2.88 -21.30
CA ASP A 62 5.88 4.32 -21.57
C ASP A 62 6.75 5.09 -20.53
N PRO A 63 7.70 5.93 -20.96
CA PRO A 63 8.68 6.60 -20.10
C PRO A 63 8.12 7.69 -19.17
N GLY A 64 6.83 7.66 -18.81
CA GLY A 64 6.24 8.54 -17.81
C GLY A 64 6.79 8.27 -16.41
N LEU A 65 5.95 7.74 -15.53
CA LEU A 65 6.33 7.37 -14.16
C LEU A 65 7.42 6.29 -14.14
N TYR A 66 7.41 5.40 -15.13
CA TYR A 66 8.37 4.31 -15.29
C TYR A 66 9.81 4.77 -15.60
N ARG A 67 10.00 6.03 -16.03
CA ARG A 67 11.35 6.62 -16.17
C ARG A 67 12.01 6.90 -14.82
N TYR A 68 11.22 7.18 -13.79
CA TYR A 68 11.71 7.54 -12.46
C TYR A 68 11.65 6.36 -11.49
N VAL A 69 10.65 5.48 -11.63
CA VAL A 69 10.40 4.37 -10.71
C VAL A 69 10.11 3.08 -11.49
N ARG A 70 10.94 2.04 -11.31
CA ARG A 70 10.76 0.75 -12.02
C ARG A 70 9.47 0.01 -11.65
N HIS A 71 9.04 0.13 -10.40
CA HIS A 71 7.85 -0.55 -9.89
C HIS A 71 6.93 0.41 -9.12
N PRO A 72 6.19 1.29 -9.83
CA PRO A 72 5.33 2.28 -9.19
C PRO A 72 4.20 1.66 -8.34
N LYS A 73 3.74 0.47 -8.72
CA LYS A 73 2.76 -0.29 -7.92
C LYS A 73 3.35 -0.76 -6.59
N ALA A 74 4.54 -1.35 -6.60
CA ALA A 74 5.14 -1.91 -5.38
C ALA A 74 5.47 -0.82 -4.34
N ILE A 75 5.95 0.34 -4.80
CA ILE A 75 6.29 1.47 -3.90
C ILE A 75 5.05 2.11 -3.25
N THR A 76 3.86 1.93 -3.83
CA THR A 76 2.61 2.50 -3.32
C THR A 76 1.77 1.48 -2.56
N GLU A 77 1.79 0.21 -2.97
CA GLU A 77 1.08 -0.90 -2.34
C GLU A 77 1.59 -1.18 -0.92
N PHE A 78 2.91 -1.13 -0.70
CA PHE A 78 3.48 -1.36 0.63
C PHE A 78 3.06 -0.30 1.67
N PRO A 79 3.16 1.01 1.40
CA PRO A 79 2.61 2.04 2.28
C PRO A 79 1.10 1.92 2.48
N LEU A 80 0.33 1.58 1.45
CA LEU A 80 -1.12 1.40 1.56
C LEU A 80 -1.48 0.28 2.54
N PHE A 81 -0.74 -0.84 2.55
CA PHE A 81 -0.93 -1.88 3.56
C PHE A 81 -0.66 -1.38 4.98
N ALA A 82 0.40 -0.58 5.18
CA ALA A 82 0.68 0.01 6.49
C ALA A 82 -0.44 0.97 6.94
N ILE A 83 -0.93 1.82 6.03
CA ILE A 83 -2.04 2.75 6.32
C ILE A 83 -3.33 2.00 6.66
N MET A 84 -3.66 0.94 5.91
CA MET A 84 -4.82 0.11 6.22
C MET A 84 -4.67 -0.61 7.56
N ALA A 85 -3.47 -1.13 7.86
CA ALA A 85 -3.19 -1.73 9.15
C ALA A 85 -3.36 -0.72 10.29
N PHE A 86 -2.94 0.52 10.09
CA PHE A 86 -3.14 1.60 11.06
C PHE A 86 -4.60 1.94 11.26
N GLY A 87 -5.41 1.94 10.20
CA GLY A 87 -6.85 2.19 10.31
C GLY A 87 -7.64 1.08 10.99
N VAL A 88 -7.16 -0.16 10.93
CA VAL A 88 -7.78 -1.32 11.60
C VAL A 88 -7.26 -1.46 13.05
N ASN A 89 -6.06 -0.95 13.33
CA ASN A 89 -5.39 -1.02 14.64
C ASN A 89 -5.31 0.36 15.32
N SER A 90 -6.46 1.03 15.44
CA SER A 90 -6.62 2.37 16.03
C SER A 90 -7.94 2.51 16.78
#